data_AF-A0A024FKB7-F1
#
_entry.id   AF-A0A024FKB7-F1
#
_cell.length_a   1.000
_cell.length_b   1.000
_cell.length_c   1.000
_cell.angle_alpha   90.00
_cell.angle_beta   90.00
_cell.angle_gamma   90.00
#
_symmetry.space_group_name_H-M   'P 1'
#
loop_
_entity.id
_entity.type
_entity.pdbx_description
1 polymer ?
#
loop_
_entity_poly.entity_id
_entity_poly.type
_entity_poly.pdbx_seq_one_letter_code
_entity_poly.pdbx_strand_id
1 'polypeptide(L)' 'MDILQEATIFENAKMSHMSTSDRVIASRQAKRLVLAIHEIYKKINDNESYVYQ' A
#
# COMPACT_ATOMS: atom_id res chain seq x y z
N MET A 1 12.29 -3.22 -2.19
CA MET A 1 11.18 -4.04 -2.71
C MET A 1 10.17 -3.10 -3.33
N ASP A 2 9.57 -3.49 -4.44
CA ASP A 2 8.51 -2.70 -5.08
C ASP A 2 7.29 -2.65 -4.14
N ILE A 3 6.77 -1.44 -3.88
CA ILE A 3 5.61 -1.22 -3.01
C ILE A 3 4.40 -2.01 -3.52
N LEU A 4 4.27 -2.15 -4.85
CA LEU A 4 3.21 -2.93 -5.46
C LEU A 4 3.38 -4.42 -5.15
N GLN A 5 4.59 -4.95 -5.23
CA GLN A 5 4.87 -6.35 -4.89
C GLN A 5 4.62 -6.64 -3.40
N GLU A 6 5.01 -5.72 -2.51
CA GLU A 6 4.74 -5.86 -1.08
C GLU A 6 3.23 -5.85 -0.80
N ALA A 7 2.49 -4.99 -1.49
CA ALA A 7 1.03 -4.93 -1.39
C ALA A 7 0.36 -6.22 -1.89
N THR A 8 0.82 -6.77 -3.02
CA THR A 8 0.29 -8.04 -3.55
C THR A 8 0.57 -9.21 -2.59
N ILE A 9 1.75 -9.27 -1.97
CA ILE A 9 2.05 -10.30 -0.97
C ILE A 9 1.14 -10.14 0.24
N PHE A 10 0.93 -8.91 0.71
CA PHE A 10 0.07 -8.61 1.84
C PHE A 10 -1.41 -8.95 1.56
N GLU A 11 -1.91 -8.65 0.36
CA GLU A 11 -3.26 -9.00 -0.10
C GLU A 11 -3.48 -10.52 -0.12
N ASN A 12 -2.50 -11.26 -0.62
CA ASN A 12 -2.57 -12.72 -0.72
C ASN A 12 -2.25 -13.43 0.61
N ALA A 13 -1.82 -12.69 1.64
CA ALA A 13 -1.51 -13.27 2.93
C ALA A 13 -2.79 -13.78 3.62
N LYS A 14 -2.78 -15.04 4.04
CA LYS A 14 -3.87 -15.62 4.82
C LYS A 14 -3.88 -14.99 6.22
N MET A 15 -4.90 -14.21 6.53
CA MET A 15 -5.09 -13.55 7.83
C MET A 15 -5.90 -14.39 8.84
N SER A 16 -6.04 -15.70 8.60
CA SER A 16 -6.72 -16.62 9.50
C SER A 16 -5.91 -16.88 10.78
N HIS A 17 -6.58 -17.03 11.93
CA HIS A 17 -5.99 -17.35 13.24
C HIS A 17 -4.99 -16.32 13.81
N MET A 18 -5.07 -15.06 13.37
CA MET A 18 -4.22 -13.99 13.92
C MET A 18 -4.62 -13.61 15.34
N SER A 19 -3.61 -13.40 16.21
CA SER A 19 -3.84 -12.81 17.53
C SER A 19 -4.29 -11.35 17.42
N THR A 20 -4.75 -10.76 18.53
CA THR A 20 -5.10 -9.33 18.56
C THR A 20 -3.90 -8.45 18.22
N SER A 21 -2.70 -8.81 18.68
CA SER A 21 -1.46 -8.10 18.37
C SER A 21 -1.11 -8.20 16.88
N ASP A 22 -1.24 -9.39 16.28
CA ASP A 22 -0.97 -9.60 14.86
C ASP A 22 -1.92 -8.78 13.97
N ARG A 23 -3.21 -8.71 14.35
CA ARG A 23 -4.20 -7.85 13.68
C ARG A 23 -3.82 -6.36 13.72
N VAL A 24 -3.28 -5.88 14.84
CA VAL A 24 -2.83 -4.48 14.98
C VAL A 24 -1.62 -4.21 14.07
N ILE A 25 -0.67 -5.15 14.01
CA ILE A 25 0.51 -5.03 13.14
C ILE A 25 0.09 -5.04 11.67
N ALA A 26 -0.78 -5.98 11.27
CA ALA A 26 -1.33 -6.06 9.92
C ALA A 26 -2.06 -4.78 9.51
N SER A 27 -2.87 -4.20 10.40
CA SER A 27 -3.56 -2.92 10.14
C SER A 27 -2.57 -1.76 9.91
N ARG A 28 -1.49 -1.69 10.69
CA ARG A 28 -0.44 -0.69 10.50
C ARG A 28 0.30 -0.87 9.17
N GLN A 29 0.59 -2.11 8.79
CA GLN A 29 1.20 -2.44 7.49
C GLN A 29 0.27 -2.06 6.33
N ALA A 30 -1.01 -2.42 6.40
CA ALA A 30 -2.01 -2.02 5.40
C ALA A 30 -2.05 -0.50 5.21
N LYS A 31 -2.11 0.27 6.31
CA LYS A 31 -2.11 1.73 6.24
C LYS A 31 -0.85 2.29 5.56
N ARG A 32 0.33 1.72 5.86
CA ARG A 32 1.60 2.13 5.22
C ARG A 32 1.56 1.88 3.72
N LEU A 33 1.11 0.70 3.29
CA LEU A 33 1.03 0.32 1.88
C LEU A 33 0.07 1.23 1.11
N VAL A 34 -1.12 1.48 1.65
CA VAL A 34 -2.11 2.38 1.02
C VAL A 34 -1.55 3.79 0.83
N LEU A 35 -0.89 4.36 1.85
CA LEU A 35 -0.29 5.69 1.73
C LEU A 35 0.86 5.71 0.72
N ALA A 36 1.72 4.70 0.73
CA ALA A 36 2.82 4.61 -0.22
C ALA A 36 2.32 4.49 -1.68
N ILE A 37 1.28 3.69 -1.91
CA ILE A 37 0.63 3.57 -3.23
C ILE A 37 0.00 4.90 -3.64
N HIS A 38 -0.68 5.58 -2.71
CA HIS A 38 -1.28 6.88 -2.97
C HIS A 38 -0.24 7.92 -3.42
N GLU A 39 0.92 7.98 -2.76
CA GLU A 39 2.01 8.88 -3.15
C GLU A 39 2.57 8.56 -4.55
N ILE A 40 2.68 7.28 -4.91
CA ILE A 40 3.11 6.87 -6.26
C ILE A 40 2.07 7.32 -7.29
N TYR A 41 0.79 7.05 -7.04
CA TYR A 41 -0.31 7.48 -7.91
C TYR A 41 -0.34 8.99 -8.08
N LYS A 42 -0.21 9.74 -6.98
CA LYS A 42 -0.17 11.19 -6.99
C LYS A 42 0.99 11.72 -7.83
N LYS A 43 2.20 11.14 -7.70
CA LYS A 43 3.35 11.52 -8.54
C LYS A 43 3.11 11.28 -10.02
N ILE A 44 2.43 10.19 -10.39
CA ILE A 44 2.09 9.88 -11.79
C ILE A 44 1.09 10.91 -12.32
N ASN A 45 0.01 11.16 -11.58
CA ASN A 45 -1.04 12.11 -11.98
C ASN A 45 -0.57 13.57 -11.96
N ASP A 46 0.29 13.96 -11.02
CA ASP A 46 0.89 15.30 -10.98
C ASP A 46 1.80 15.48 -12.21
N ASN A 47 2.50 14.43 -12.67
CA ASN A 47 3.24 14.48 -13.93
C ASN A 47 2.33 14.62 -15.16
N GLU A 48 1.14 14.00 -15.18
CA GLU A 48 0.16 14.21 -16.26
C GLU A 48 -0.42 15.64 -16.28
N SER A 49 -0.55 16.30 -15.12
CA SER A 49 -1.07 17.67 -15.05
C SER A 49 -0.11 18.74 -15.59
N TYR A 50 1.20 18.48 -15.64
CA TYR A 50 2.18 19.40 -16.25
C TYR A 50 2.33 19.26 -17.77
N VAL A 51 1.69 18.26 -18.39
CA VAL A 51 1.78 18.03 -19.85
C VAL A 51 0.75 18.83 -20.64
N TYR A 52 -0.19 19.51 -19.96
CA TYR A 52 -1.23 20.34 -20.58
C TYR A 52 -1.11 21.85 -20.30
N GLN A 53 0.09 22.35 -19.94
CA GLN A 53 0.38 23.79 -19.84
C GLN A 53 1.31 24.26 -20.95
#